data_AF-A0AAU6WLD5-F1
#
_entry.id   AF-A0AAU6WLD5-F1
#
_cell.length_a   1.000
_cell.length_b   1.000
_cell.length_c   1.000
_cell.angle_alpha   90.00
_cell.angle_beta   90.00
_cell.angle_gamma   90.00
#
_symmetry.space_group_name_H-M   'P 1'
#
loop_
_entity.id
_entity.type
_entity.pdbx_description
1 polymer ?
#
loop_
_entity_poly.entity_id
_entity_poly.type
_entity_poly.pdbx_seq_one_letter_code
_entity_poly.pdbx_strand_id
1 'polypeptide(L)'
;MKKKKPDFDAAFWAGRTGSNPLQLFDAFISSYPLSEAKEHLSSMMRYAVKRKVLSEKDPSVIFHFYLSLRSFIRAADHLSRTSGKYRLNPPKEHPSQLKQGSLSEAEYTDPFLVFRKAR
;
A
#
# COMPACT_ATOMS: atom_id res chain seq x y z
N MET A 1 -23.09 12.64 -17.45
CA MET A 1 -21.77 12.97 -16.86
C MET A 1 -20.88 11.73 -16.88
N LYS A 2 -19.69 11.77 -17.48
CA LYS A 2 -18.75 10.63 -17.42
C LYS A 2 -18.26 10.47 -15.97
N LYS A 3 -18.29 9.25 -15.43
CA LYS A 3 -17.72 8.97 -14.10
C LYS A 3 -16.22 9.27 -14.15
N LYS A 4 -15.75 10.19 -13.32
CA LYS A 4 -14.30 10.45 -13.18
C LYS A 4 -13.65 9.19 -12.63
N LYS A 5 -12.50 8.80 -13.20
CA LYS A 5 -11.69 7.71 -12.67
C LYS A 5 -11.17 8.13 -11.27
N PRO A 6 -11.04 7.19 -10.32
CA PRO A 6 -10.38 7.49 -9.06
C PRO A 6 -8.95 7.93 -9.35
N ASP A 7 -8.50 8.98 -8.65
CA ASP A 7 -7.11 9.44 -8.66
C ASP A 7 -6.54 9.22 -7.25
N PHE A 8 -5.38 8.59 -7.19
CA PHE A 8 -4.69 8.28 -5.95
C PHE A 8 -3.50 9.22 -5.68
N ASP A 9 -3.33 10.28 -6.48
CA ASP A 9 -2.17 11.20 -6.46
C ASP A 9 -0.83 10.47 -6.71
N ALA A 10 -0.86 9.39 -7.49
CA ALA A 10 0.28 8.49 -7.64
C ALA A 10 1.18 8.81 -8.84
N ALA A 11 0.78 9.77 -9.68
CA ALA A 11 1.46 10.07 -10.94
C ALA A 11 2.96 10.35 -10.78
N PHE A 12 3.33 10.94 -9.65
CA PHE A 12 4.69 11.33 -9.30
C PHE A 12 5.64 10.14 -9.08
N TRP A 13 5.15 8.99 -8.61
CA TRP A 13 6.02 7.87 -8.21
C TRP A 13 5.68 6.55 -8.90
N ALA A 14 4.42 6.34 -9.32
CA ALA A 14 3.97 5.14 -10.01
C ALA A 14 3.70 5.36 -11.52
N GLY A 15 3.93 6.57 -12.04
CA GLY A 15 3.61 6.94 -13.43
C GLY A 15 2.09 7.00 -13.71
N ARG A 16 1.66 6.85 -14.98
CA ARG A 16 0.23 6.90 -15.38
C ARG A 16 -0.60 5.67 -14.98
N THR A 17 -0.25 4.98 -13.90
CA THR A 17 -0.99 3.85 -13.32
C THR A 17 -2.21 4.27 -12.50
N GLY A 18 -2.42 5.57 -12.32
CA GLY A 18 -3.28 6.19 -11.30
C GLY A 18 -4.77 5.86 -11.26
N SER A 19 -5.30 4.93 -12.09
CA SER A 19 -6.70 4.51 -12.02
C SER A 19 -6.95 3.09 -11.53
N ASN A 20 -5.94 2.21 -11.51
CA ASN A 20 -6.11 0.84 -11.00
C ASN A 20 -5.42 0.71 -9.64
N PRO A 21 -6.17 0.54 -8.53
CA PRO A 21 -5.58 0.42 -7.20
C PRO A 21 -4.66 -0.81 -7.05
N LEU A 22 -4.88 -1.90 -7.80
CA LEU A 22 -4.01 -3.08 -7.73
C LEU A 22 -2.63 -2.82 -8.33
N GLN A 23 -2.56 -2.09 -9.45
CA GLN A 23 -1.27 -1.69 -10.04
C GLN A 23 -0.48 -0.77 -9.11
N LEU A 24 -1.19 0.01 -8.28
CA LEU A 24 -0.56 0.84 -7.26
C LEU A 24 0.08 0.00 -6.15
N PHE A 25 -0.59 -1.09 -5.73
CA PHE A 25 -0.04 -2.02 -4.76
C PHE A 25 1.22 -2.70 -5.30
N ASP A 26 1.18 -3.18 -6.54
CA ASP A 26 2.34 -3.79 -7.21
C ASP A 26 3.52 -2.82 -7.29
N ALA A 27 3.27 -1.57 -7.70
CA ALA A 27 4.29 -0.53 -7.75
C ALA A 27 4.86 -0.21 -6.36
N PHE A 28 4.01 -0.09 -5.33
CA PHE A 28 4.46 0.20 -3.97
C PHE A 28 5.37 -0.92 -3.43
N ILE A 29 4.92 -2.17 -3.54
CA ILE A 29 5.65 -3.35 -3.03
C ILE A 29 6.96 -3.56 -3.80
N SER A 30 6.99 -3.26 -5.10
CA SER A 30 8.20 -3.35 -5.92
C SER A 30 9.21 -2.25 -5.57
N SER A 31 8.75 -1.04 -5.27
CA SER A 31 9.60 0.11 -4.94
C SER A 31 10.14 0.09 -3.50
N TYR A 32 9.41 -0.52 -2.57
CA TYR A 32 9.78 -0.53 -1.15
C TYR A 32 9.72 -1.96 -0.60
N PRO A 33 10.85 -2.69 -0.60
CA PRO A 33 10.99 -3.95 0.12
C PRO A 33 10.53 -3.79 1.57
N LEU A 34 9.94 -4.85 2.15
CA LEU A 34 9.33 -4.79 3.48
C LEU A 34 10.28 -4.25 4.58
N SER A 35 11.57 -4.58 4.50
CA SER A 35 12.58 -4.07 5.44
C SER A 35 12.77 -2.56 5.33
N GLU A 36 12.90 -2.03 4.11
CA GLU A 36 13.04 -0.58 3.85
C GLU A 36 11.76 0.18 4.21
N ALA A 37 10.59 -0.34 3.83
CA ALA A 37 9.31 0.28 4.18
C ALA A 37 9.14 0.43 5.71
N LYS A 38 9.57 -0.57 6.49
CA LYS A 38 9.56 -0.53 7.96
C LYS A 38 10.52 0.50 8.52
N GLU A 39 11.72 0.61 7.94
CA GLU A 39 12.72 1.58 8.35
C GLU A 39 12.24 3.01 8.09
N HIS A 40 11.76 3.30 6.87
CA HIS A 40 11.22 4.60 6.51
C HIS A 40 10.02 4.99 7.38
N LEU A 41 9.10 4.05 7.64
CA LEU A 41 7.98 4.29 8.54
C LEU A 41 8.44 4.61 9.97
N SER A 42 9.43 3.87 10.47
CA SER A 42 10.01 4.10 11.81
C SER A 42 10.70 5.47 11.88
N SER A 43 11.41 5.87 10.83
CA SER A 43 12.04 7.18 10.70
C SER A 43 10.99 8.30 10.73
N MET A 44 9.92 8.18 9.94
CA MET A 44 8.78 9.10 9.95
C MET A 44 8.11 9.23 11.33
N MET A 45 7.86 8.10 12.00
CA MET A 45 7.23 8.12 13.32
C MET A 45 8.14 8.75 14.38
N ARG A 46 9.44 8.45 14.34
CA ARG A 46 10.44 9.10 15.20
C ARG A 46 10.48 10.60 14.96
N TYR A 47 10.36 11.07 13.73
CA TYR A 47 10.29 12.50 13.41
C TYR A 47 9.05 13.16 14.01
N ALA A 48 7.87 12.56 13.84
CA ALA A 48 6.62 13.09 14.39
C ALA A 48 6.70 13.32 15.90
N VAL A 49 7.43 12.46 16.62
CA VAL A 49 7.65 12.54 18.07
C VAL A 49 8.82 13.46 18.44
N LYS A 50 9.93 13.39 17.70
CA LYS A 50 11.19 14.10 17.98
C LYS A 50 11.49 15.08 16.85
N ARG A 51 10.79 16.22 16.82
CA ARG A 51 10.87 17.32 15.82
C ARG A 51 12.29 17.84 15.47
N LYS A 52 13.35 17.36 16.12
CA LYS A 52 14.76 17.74 15.90
C LYS A 52 15.55 16.77 15.01
N VAL A 53 14.96 15.64 14.59
CA VAL A 53 15.68 14.61 13.82
C VAL A 53 15.39 14.75 12.33
N LEU A 54 15.97 15.77 11.70
CA LEU A 54 16.24 15.71 10.26
C LEU A 54 17.75 15.62 10.08
N SER A 55 18.28 14.44 10.41
CA SER A 55 19.63 14.03 10.06
C SER A 55 19.57 12.76 9.22
N GLU A 56 18.52 12.61 8.39
CA GLU A 56 18.64 11.72 7.25
C GLU A 56 19.57 12.37 6.23
N LYS A 57 20.43 11.56 5.61
CA LYS A 57 21.36 12.01 4.57
C LYS A 57 20.65 12.70 3.41
N ASP A 58 19.38 12.37 3.17
CA ASP A 58 18.54 13.02 2.17
C ASP A 58 17.05 13.06 2.60
N PRO A 59 16.50 14.23 2.96
CA PRO A 59 15.09 14.39 3.33
C PRO A 59 14.10 14.13 2.19
N SER A 60 14.58 14.09 0.94
CA SER A 60 13.75 13.75 -0.21
C SER A 60 13.20 12.32 -0.10
N VAL A 61 13.97 11.39 0.47
CA VAL A 61 13.60 9.97 0.58
C VAL A 61 12.37 9.78 1.47
N ILE A 62 12.34 10.40 2.65
CA ILE A 62 11.15 10.39 3.53
C ILE A 62 9.95 11.02 2.82
N PHE A 63 10.15 12.14 2.12
CA PHE A 63 9.06 12.82 1.45
C PHE A 63 8.47 11.98 0.32
N HIS A 64 9.31 11.35 -0.50
CA HIS A 64 8.91 10.40 -1.52
C HIS A 64 8.13 9.22 -0.91
N PHE A 65 8.66 8.60 0.15
CA PHE A 65 7.99 7.50 0.83
C PHE A 65 6.62 7.92 1.41
N TYR A 66 6.53 9.10 2.03
CA TYR A 66 5.26 9.64 2.52
C TYR A 66 4.21 9.78 1.41
N LEU A 67 4.58 10.34 0.26
CA LEU A 67 3.67 10.49 -0.88
C LEU A 67 3.21 9.13 -1.40
N SER A 68 4.15 8.19 -1.56
CA SER A 68 3.86 6.81 -1.97
C SER A 68 2.89 6.11 -1.01
N LEU A 69 3.15 6.21 0.30
CA LEU A 69 2.34 5.60 1.35
C LEU A 69 0.93 6.23 1.41
N ARG A 70 0.83 7.56 1.25
CA ARG A 70 -0.46 8.26 1.19
C ARG A 70 -1.31 7.78 0.00
N SER A 71 -0.71 7.64 -1.18
CA SER A 71 -1.39 7.07 -2.35
C SER A 71 -1.83 5.63 -2.10
N PHE A 72 -0.96 4.81 -1.51
CA PHE A 72 -1.26 3.42 -1.15
C PHE A 72 -2.48 3.30 -0.22
N ILE A 73 -2.53 4.09 0.86
CA ILE A 73 -3.65 4.11 1.80
C ILE A 73 -4.96 4.50 1.11
N ARG A 74 -4.92 5.46 0.18
CA ARG A 74 -6.12 5.86 -0.58
C ARG A 74 -6.62 4.77 -1.52
N ALA A 75 -5.70 4.05 -2.17
CA ALA A 75 -6.05 2.89 -2.98
C ALA A 75 -6.65 1.77 -2.12
N ALA A 76 -6.09 1.53 -0.93
CA ALA A 76 -6.61 0.55 0.02
C ALA A 76 -8.03 0.90 0.50
N ASP A 77 -8.28 2.16 0.89
CA ASP A 77 -9.63 2.62 1.25
C ASP A 77 -10.60 2.50 0.07
N HIS A 78 -10.18 2.84 -1.15
CA HIS A 78 -10.98 2.65 -2.34
C HIS A 78 -11.33 1.17 -2.56
N LEU A 79 -10.36 0.26 -2.44
CA LEU A 79 -10.58 -1.19 -2.54
C LEU A 79 -11.54 -1.69 -1.45
N SER A 80 -11.45 -1.18 -0.23
CA SER A 80 -12.40 -1.54 0.84
C SER A 80 -13.85 -1.22 0.46
N ARG A 81 -14.08 -0.12 -0.27
CA ARG A 81 -15.39 0.34 -0.75
C ARG A 81 -15.85 -0.33 -2.05
N THR A 82 -14.92 -0.93 -2.79
CA THR A 82 -15.16 -1.41 -4.16
C THR A 82 -14.72 -2.85 -4.39
N SER A 83 -14.44 -3.59 -3.32
CA SER A 83 -13.88 -4.95 -3.34
C SER A 83 -14.58 -5.89 -4.31
N GLY A 84 -15.92 -5.84 -4.39
CA GLY A 84 -16.71 -6.66 -5.33
C GLY A 84 -16.47 -6.38 -6.83
N LYS A 85 -15.71 -5.34 -7.19
CA LYS A 85 -15.39 -4.97 -8.59
C LYS A 85 -14.05 -5.50 -9.08
N TYR A 86 -13.20 -5.99 -8.17
CA TYR A 86 -11.85 -6.45 -8.50
C TYR A 86 -11.76 -7.95 -8.28
N ARG A 87 -11.08 -8.64 -9.20
CA ARG A 87 -10.78 -10.07 -9.09
C ARG A 87 -9.27 -10.23 -9.02
N LEU A 88 -8.81 -10.94 -7.99
CA LEU A 88 -7.42 -11.36 -7.88
C LEU A 88 -7.27 -12.72 -8.54
N ASN A 89 -6.09 -12.97 -9.10
CA ASN A 89 -5.74 -14.32 -9.52
C ASN A 89 -5.61 -15.20 -8.27
N PRO A 90 -6.10 -16.46 -8.30
CA PRO A 90 -5.91 -17.36 -7.18
C PRO A 90 -4.41 -17.55 -6.90
N PRO A 91 -4.02 -17.78 -5.63
CA PRO A 91 -2.64 -18.10 -5.29
C PRO A 91 -2.16 -19.29 -6.12
N LYS A 92 -0.92 -19.22 -6.66
CA LYS A 92 -0.33 -20.33 -7.43
C LYS A 92 0.10 -21.52 -6.55
N GLU A 93 0.24 -21.29 -5.25
CA GLU A 93 0.73 -22.26 -4.28
C GLU A 93 -0.18 -22.26 -3.05
N HIS A 94 -0.27 -23.41 -2.36
CA HIS A 94 -0.86 -23.44 -1.03
C HIS A 94 -0.03 -22.58 -0.07
N PRO A 95 -0.66 -21.68 0.73
CA PRO A 95 0.07 -20.85 1.67
C PRO A 95 0.86 -21.71 2.65
N SER A 96 2.14 -21.40 2.83
CA SER A 96 2.81 -21.79 4.06
C SER A 96 2.38 -20.85 5.18
N GLN A 97 2.30 -21.34 6.43
CA GLN A 97 1.98 -20.49 7.59
C GLN A 97 2.90 -19.26 7.69
N LEU A 98 4.17 -19.41 7.27
CA LEU A 98 5.14 -18.31 7.19
C LEU A 98 4.73 -17.24 6.16
N LYS A 99 4.24 -17.63 4.99
CA LYS A 99 3.77 -16.69 3.95
C LYS A 99 2.44 -16.04 4.32
N GLN A 100 1.61 -16.76 5.09
CA GLN A 100 0.29 -16.32 5.53
C GLN A 100 0.37 -15.28 6.66
N GLY A 101 1.38 -15.38 7.53
CA GLY A 101 1.56 -14.45 8.64
C GLY A 101 0.36 -14.47 9.59
N SER A 102 -0.27 -13.31 9.82
CA SER A 102 -1.43 -13.19 10.72
C SER A 102 -2.79 -13.37 10.01
N LEU A 103 -2.81 -13.61 8.70
CA LEU A 103 -4.06 -13.79 7.95
C LEU A 103 -4.64 -15.17 8.21
N SER A 104 -5.97 -15.32 8.22
CA SER A 104 -6.61 -16.64 8.12
C SER A 104 -6.49 -17.20 6.70
N GLU A 105 -6.69 -18.51 6.53
CA GLU A 105 -6.64 -19.17 5.21
C GLU A 105 -7.62 -18.54 4.22
N ALA A 106 -8.81 -18.19 4.72
CA ALA A 106 -9.81 -17.48 3.95
C ALA A 106 -9.34 -16.08 3.53
N GLU A 107 -8.73 -15.31 4.44
CA GLU A 107 -8.19 -13.98 4.14
C GLU A 107 -6.96 -14.00 3.24
N TYR A 108 -6.15 -15.05 3.31
CA TYR A 108 -5.03 -15.23 2.40
C TYR A 108 -5.50 -15.54 0.98
N THR A 109 -6.51 -16.40 0.87
CA THR A 109 -7.12 -16.77 -0.41
C THR A 109 -7.91 -15.62 -1.02
N ASP A 110 -8.65 -14.87 -0.21
CA ASP A 110 -9.38 -13.67 -0.59
C ASP A 110 -8.96 -12.47 0.28
N PRO A 111 -7.90 -11.74 -0.13
CA PRO A 111 -7.40 -10.55 0.58
C PRO A 111 -8.46 -9.46 0.77
N PHE A 112 -9.54 -9.44 -0.02
CA PHE A 112 -10.62 -8.48 0.17
C PHE A 112 -11.45 -8.74 1.42
N LEU A 113 -11.35 -9.93 2.02
CA LEU A 113 -11.99 -10.22 3.31
C LEU A 113 -11.40 -9.37 4.44
N VAL A 114 -10.10 -9.13 4.42
CA VAL A 114 -9.41 -8.27 5.42
C VAL A 114 -10.04 -6.88 5.43
N PHE A 115 -10.21 -6.28 4.25
CA PHE A 115 -10.78 -4.95 4.12
C PHE A 115 -12.27 -4.89 4.47
N ARG A 116 -13.02 -5.99 4.26
CA ARG A 116 -14.44 -6.08 4.62
C ARG A 116 -14.65 -6.21 6.12
N LYS A 117 -13.80 -6.97 6.82
CA LYS A 117 -13.88 -7.17 8.28
C LYS A 117 -13.38 -5.99 9.11
N ALA A 118 -12.50 -5.15 8.56
CA ALA A 118 -11.95 -3.99 9.25
C ALA A 118 -12.89 -2.78 9.35
N ARG A 119 -14.17 -2.94 8.97
CA ARG A 119 -15.24 -1.94 9.11
C ARG A 119 -16.13 -2.27 10.30
#